data_AF-A0A7J8MIR3-F1
#
_entry.id   AF-A0A7J8MIR3-F1
#
_cell.length_a   1.000
_cell.length_b   1.000
_cell.length_c   1.000
_cell.angle_alpha   90.00
_cell.angle_beta   90.00
_cell.angle_gamma   90.00
#
_symmetry.space_group_name_H-M   'P 1'
#
loop_
_entity.id
_entity.type
_entity.pdbx_description
1 polymer ?
#
loop_
_entity_poly.entity_id
_entity_poly.type
_entity_poly.pdbx_seq_one_letter_code
_entity_poly.pdbx_strand_id
1 'polypeptide(L)'
;MDFITPLISIIDRLCTATASRASRVINLDRSMHYLTAELNELLDKRDDLTTRLEQAELDGSRRTNEVQRWLARVEVIEAEAASIMENFGQSRQGLRCFNPSCCLKYNMSTEMIEKLQDIIELKGKGNFERLVTEPRPAPVEEKPCKPAIGIGVMLDKVWEFLEEEKVGIIALYGMGGVGKTTLLKTINNAFLSSDHNFDVVIWVLVSKEFVVSKIQQSIVARLGLPWADSEAHELLTSKIYNVLKKKRFLLLFDDVWEGIDLGDIGIPLPDDENKCKLIFTTRSLDVCSDMDAHRKLKVELLNDEKSWQLFCEKVGRMDVLESPPIRTYAKTIVRKCGGLPLALITVGRAMANKETEEEWKYAIELLNKSPSELRGMEDVFTLLKFSYDNIENETAKMCFLYCSLFPQSYSIEKEKLVEYWIAEGFLDSSYDSNAYNKGYAAIGSLKVAFLLETGEEETQVKMNDVIRSFALWIASGCGVNKGNFFVEASLGLTEAPGVKNWEGAQRVSLLDNAITRLEE
;
A
#
# COMPACT_ATOMS: atom_id res chain seq x y z
N MET A 1 55.53 -12.58 -91.74
CA MET A 1 54.35 -12.39 -90.87
C MET A 1 54.81 -12.73 -89.47
N ASP A 2 55.62 -11.88 -88.81
CA ASP A 2 56.37 -12.31 -87.62
C ASP A 2 56.44 -11.23 -86.53
N PHE A 3 55.31 -10.55 -86.30
CA PHE A 3 55.16 -9.61 -85.18
C PHE A 3 54.02 -9.97 -84.21
N ILE A 4 53.21 -11.00 -84.50
CA ILE A 4 51.99 -11.30 -83.76
C ILE A 4 52.24 -12.28 -82.60
N THR A 5 53.17 -13.22 -82.76
CA THR A 5 53.45 -14.30 -81.79
C THR A 5 54.04 -13.83 -80.45
N PRO A 6 54.99 -12.87 -80.40
CA PRO A 6 55.51 -12.35 -79.13
C PRO A 6 54.46 -11.55 -78.35
N LEU A 7 53.61 -10.81 -79.07
CA LEU A 7 52.52 -9.98 -78.52
C LEU A 7 51.45 -10.84 -77.83
N ILE A 8 51.06 -11.97 -78.42
CA ILE A 8 50.09 -12.90 -77.82
C ILE A 8 50.63 -13.51 -76.50
N SER A 9 51.93 -13.86 -76.44
CA SER A 9 52.51 -14.44 -75.21
C SER A 9 52.62 -13.43 -74.06
N ILE A 10 52.81 -12.15 -74.38
CA ILE A 10 52.86 -11.06 -73.40
C ILE A 10 51.44 -10.76 -72.89
N ILE A 11 50.44 -10.76 -73.78
CA ILE A 11 49.03 -10.60 -73.41
C ILE A 11 48.57 -11.76 -72.52
N ASP A 12 48.92 -13.01 -72.84
CA ASP A 12 48.55 -14.20 -72.05
C ASP A 12 49.18 -14.19 -70.64
N ARG A 13 50.47 -13.80 -70.53
CA ARG A 13 51.14 -13.63 -69.23
C ARG A 13 50.59 -12.44 -68.43
N LEU A 14 50.20 -11.35 -69.09
CA LEU A 14 49.53 -10.23 -68.44
C LEU A 14 48.13 -10.62 -67.98
N CYS A 15 47.36 -11.36 -68.78
CA CYS A 15 46.02 -11.85 -68.46
C CYS A 15 46.04 -12.87 -67.30
N THR A 16 47.02 -13.77 -67.23
CA THR A 16 47.15 -14.72 -66.11
C THR A 16 47.66 -14.06 -64.82
N ALA A 17 48.55 -13.07 -64.92
CA ALA A 17 48.99 -12.27 -63.77
C ALA A 17 47.90 -11.31 -63.27
N THR A 18 47.08 -10.73 -64.15
CA THR A 18 45.92 -9.93 -63.77
C THR A 18 44.76 -10.79 -63.26
N ALA A 19 44.53 -11.99 -63.82
CA ALA A 19 43.51 -12.92 -63.35
C ALA A 19 43.82 -13.47 -61.96
N SER A 20 45.08 -13.83 -61.66
CA SER A 20 45.48 -14.26 -60.31
C SER A 20 45.44 -13.11 -59.29
N ARG A 21 45.77 -11.88 -59.70
CA ARG A 21 45.61 -10.67 -58.87
C ARG A 21 44.14 -10.32 -58.65
N ALA A 22 43.31 -10.41 -59.68
CA ALA A 22 41.87 -10.20 -59.61
C ALA A 22 41.23 -11.27 -58.71
N SER A 23 41.60 -12.54 -58.85
CA SER A 23 41.13 -13.63 -57.99
C SER A 23 41.48 -13.40 -56.52
N ARG A 24 42.70 -12.94 -56.19
CA ARG A 24 43.08 -12.59 -54.80
C ARG A 24 42.34 -11.37 -54.26
N VAL A 25 42.09 -10.35 -55.09
CA VAL A 25 41.31 -9.16 -54.71
C VAL A 25 39.83 -9.51 -54.52
N ILE A 26 39.25 -10.30 -55.42
CA ILE A 26 37.88 -10.84 -55.32
C ILE A 26 37.71 -11.69 -54.05
N ASN A 27 38.75 -12.43 -53.64
CA ASN A 27 38.71 -13.23 -52.40
C ASN A 27 38.76 -12.35 -51.13
N LEU A 28 39.50 -11.24 -51.16
CA LEU A 28 39.56 -10.24 -50.08
C LEU A 28 38.25 -9.44 -49.95
N ASP A 29 37.69 -8.97 -51.06
CA ASP A 29 36.38 -8.29 -51.07
C ASP A 29 35.27 -9.20 -50.53
N ARG A 30 35.29 -10.49 -50.91
CA ARG A 30 34.34 -11.48 -50.38
C ARG A 30 34.53 -11.72 -48.88
N SER A 31 35.78 -11.80 -48.42
CA SER A 31 36.11 -11.96 -47.00
C SER A 31 35.67 -10.75 -46.18
N MET A 32 35.82 -9.54 -46.73
CA MET A 32 35.36 -8.31 -46.10
C MET A 32 33.83 -8.24 -46.01
N HIS A 33 33.12 -8.61 -47.09
CA HIS A 33 31.66 -8.70 -47.06
C HIS A 33 31.17 -9.69 -46.00
N TYR A 34 31.85 -10.83 -45.86
CA TYR A 34 31.50 -11.83 -44.87
C TYR A 34 31.77 -11.36 -43.43
N LEU A 35 32.93 -10.75 -43.18
CA LEU A 35 33.25 -10.10 -41.90
C LEU A 35 32.21 -9.04 -41.52
N THR A 36 31.82 -8.20 -42.48
CA THR A 36 30.80 -7.15 -42.27
C THR A 36 29.45 -7.75 -41.90
N ALA A 37 29.04 -8.83 -42.59
CA ALA A 37 27.77 -9.49 -42.33
C ALA A 37 27.73 -10.13 -40.94
N GLU A 38 28.77 -10.87 -40.56
CA GLU A 38 28.88 -11.52 -39.24
C GLU A 38 29.00 -10.48 -38.11
N LEU A 39 29.69 -9.36 -38.35
CA LEU A 39 29.73 -8.24 -37.40
C LEU A 39 28.34 -7.63 -37.21
N ASN A 40 27.61 -7.35 -38.29
CA ASN A 40 26.25 -6.80 -38.18
C ASN A 40 25.32 -7.73 -37.40
N GLU A 41 25.36 -9.05 -37.65
CA GLU A 41 24.56 -10.00 -36.86
C GLU A 41 24.94 -10.02 -35.37
N LEU A 42 26.22 -9.84 -35.04
CA LEU A 42 26.67 -9.72 -33.65
C LEU A 42 26.15 -8.42 -33.01
N LEU A 43 26.14 -7.31 -33.75
CA LEU A 43 25.63 -6.02 -33.30
C LEU A 43 24.11 -6.04 -33.13
N ASP A 44 23.36 -6.63 -34.07
CA ASP A 44 21.91 -6.82 -33.93
C ASP A 44 21.59 -7.61 -32.66
N LYS A 45 22.36 -8.67 -32.38
CA LYS A 45 22.22 -9.46 -31.15
C LYS A 45 22.58 -8.68 -29.89
N ARG A 46 23.62 -7.83 -29.95
CA ARG A 46 23.98 -6.92 -28.85
C ARG A 46 22.85 -5.95 -28.58
N ASP A 47 22.26 -5.36 -29.62
CA ASP A 47 21.22 -4.35 -29.52
C ASP A 47 19.93 -4.97 -28.96
N ASP A 48 19.50 -6.12 -29.47
CA ASP A 48 18.38 -6.89 -28.92
C ASP A 48 18.59 -7.23 -27.43
N LEU A 49 19.79 -7.68 -27.06
CA LEU A 49 20.13 -7.96 -25.66
C LEU A 49 20.12 -6.68 -24.82
N THR A 50 20.63 -5.57 -25.35
CA THR A 50 20.70 -4.28 -24.65
C THR A 50 19.29 -3.74 -24.41
N THR A 51 18.40 -3.76 -25.38
CA THR A 51 16.98 -3.37 -25.20
C THR A 51 16.29 -4.22 -24.14
N ARG A 52 16.54 -5.53 -24.12
CA ARG A 52 15.98 -6.42 -23.08
C ARG A 52 16.54 -6.12 -21.69
N LEU A 53 17.82 -5.75 -21.60
CA LEU A 53 18.44 -5.35 -20.34
C LEU A 53 17.94 -4.00 -19.85
N GLU A 54 17.79 -3.01 -20.74
CA GLU A 54 17.22 -1.70 -20.40
C GLU A 54 15.81 -1.85 -19.80
N GLN A 55 14.97 -2.69 -20.41
CA GLN A 55 13.65 -3.00 -19.86
C GLN A 55 13.72 -3.65 -18.47
N ALA A 56 14.62 -4.61 -18.27
CA ALA A 56 14.79 -5.28 -16.97
C ALA A 56 15.44 -4.38 -15.90
N GLU A 57 16.30 -3.43 -16.30
CA GLU A 57 16.93 -2.45 -15.42
C GLU A 57 15.94 -1.36 -14.96
N LEU A 58 14.95 -1.01 -15.79
CA LEU A 58 13.79 -0.21 -15.38
C LEU A 58 13.01 -0.89 -14.25
N ASP A 59 12.90 -2.22 -14.28
CA ASP A 59 12.28 -3.04 -13.24
C ASP A 59 13.21 -3.27 -12.02
N GLY A 60 14.37 -2.58 -11.97
CA GLY A 60 15.34 -2.62 -10.87
C GLY A 60 16.26 -3.84 -10.87
N SER A 61 16.19 -4.70 -11.88
CA SER A 61 17.06 -5.88 -12.00
C SER A 61 18.47 -5.46 -12.40
N ARG A 62 19.46 -6.32 -12.12
CA ARG A 62 20.86 -6.08 -12.54
C ARG A 62 21.31 -7.12 -13.55
N ARG A 63 21.98 -6.68 -14.61
CA ARG A 63 22.63 -7.58 -15.58
C ARG A 63 23.66 -8.48 -14.88
N THR A 64 23.79 -9.72 -15.33
CA THR A 64 24.78 -10.65 -14.74
C THR A 64 26.21 -10.24 -15.12
N ASN A 65 27.18 -10.65 -14.30
CA ASN A 65 28.61 -10.45 -14.60
C ASN A 65 29.06 -11.13 -15.90
N GLU A 66 28.34 -12.15 -16.36
CA GLU A 66 28.62 -12.84 -17.62
C GLU A 66 28.18 -12.00 -18.81
N VAL A 67 26.95 -11.49 -18.77
CA VAL A 67 26.39 -10.59 -19.79
C VAL A 67 27.20 -9.29 -19.88
N GLN A 68 27.57 -8.69 -18.75
CA GLN A 68 28.40 -7.47 -18.73
C GLN A 68 29.76 -7.70 -19.41
N ARG A 69 30.43 -8.82 -19.11
CA ARG A 69 31.71 -9.17 -19.76
C ARG A 69 31.55 -9.43 -21.25
N TRP A 70 30.43 -10.03 -21.65
CA TRP A 70 30.15 -10.26 -23.07
C TRP A 70 29.96 -8.96 -23.84
N LEU A 71 29.13 -8.03 -23.34
CA LEU A 71 28.92 -6.71 -23.95
C LEU A 71 30.24 -5.95 -24.12
N ALA A 72 31.07 -5.91 -23.07
CA ALA A 72 32.38 -5.26 -23.12
C ALA A 72 33.31 -5.89 -24.19
N ARG A 73 33.24 -7.21 -24.41
CA ARG A 73 34.00 -7.86 -25.48
C ARG A 73 33.45 -7.54 -26.86
N VAL A 74 32.14 -7.36 -27.01
CA VAL A 74 31.53 -6.96 -28.30
C VAL A 74 32.02 -5.55 -28.68
N GLU A 75 32.03 -4.61 -27.74
CA GLU A 75 32.53 -3.24 -27.99
C GLU A 75 33.99 -3.23 -28.47
N VAL A 76 34.85 -4.06 -27.86
CA VAL A 76 36.26 -4.19 -28.28
C VAL A 76 36.36 -4.75 -29.71
N ILE A 77 35.63 -5.84 -30.00
CA ILE A 77 35.65 -6.46 -31.33
C ILE A 77 35.08 -5.50 -32.40
N GLU A 78 34.04 -4.75 -32.08
CA GLU A 78 33.45 -3.75 -32.97
C GLU A 78 34.46 -2.67 -33.34
N ALA A 79 35.18 -2.13 -32.35
CA ALA A 79 36.22 -1.12 -32.59
C ALA A 79 37.38 -1.66 -33.43
N GLU A 80 37.84 -2.89 -33.15
CA GLU A 80 38.89 -3.56 -33.92
C GLU A 80 38.44 -3.84 -35.36
N ALA A 81 37.22 -4.35 -35.56
CA ALA A 81 36.66 -4.62 -36.88
C ALA A 81 36.46 -3.33 -37.68
N ALA A 82 35.98 -2.24 -37.05
CA ALA A 82 35.86 -0.93 -37.69
C ALA A 82 37.22 -0.40 -38.18
N SER A 83 38.28 -0.57 -37.40
CA SER A 83 39.64 -0.19 -37.81
C SER A 83 40.11 -0.99 -39.04
N ILE A 84 39.85 -2.30 -39.07
CA ILE A 84 40.18 -3.16 -40.23
C ILE A 84 39.40 -2.74 -41.48
N MET A 85 38.11 -2.42 -41.32
CA MET A 85 37.26 -1.93 -42.41
C MET A 85 37.74 -0.59 -42.95
N GLU A 86 38.14 0.34 -42.09
CA GLU A 86 38.69 1.65 -42.49
C GLU A 86 40.03 1.50 -43.22
N ASN A 87 40.96 0.70 -42.67
CA ASN A 87 42.24 0.40 -43.29
C ASN A 87 42.06 -0.24 -44.69
N PHE A 88 41.06 -1.10 -44.84
CA PHE A 88 40.69 -1.66 -46.14
C PHE A 88 40.16 -0.60 -47.11
N GLY A 89 39.29 0.31 -46.65
CA GLY A 89 38.79 1.43 -47.45
C GLY A 89 39.90 2.36 -47.96
N GLN A 90 40.86 2.71 -47.11
CA GLN A 90 42.01 3.54 -47.47
C GLN A 90 42.93 2.84 -48.49
N SER A 91 43.14 1.52 -48.34
CA SER A 91 43.91 0.71 -49.30
C SER A 91 43.30 0.66 -50.71
N ARG A 92 41.98 0.88 -50.82
CA ARG A 92 41.24 0.97 -52.09
C ARG A 92 41.42 2.31 -52.81
N GLN A 93 41.66 3.40 -52.08
CA GLN A 93 41.82 4.75 -52.67
C GLN A 93 43.25 5.01 -53.19
N GLY A 94 44.26 4.28 -52.70
CA GLY A 94 45.66 4.40 -53.11
C GLY A 94 46.08 3.45 -54.24
N LEU A 95 45.50 3.54 -55.44
CA LEU A 95 45.87 2.71 -56.60
C LEU A 95 46.70 3.48 -57.65
N ARG A 96 47.99 3.72 -57.35
CA ARG A 96 49.07 3.85 -58.36
C ARG A 96 50.23 2.91 -58.01
N CYS A 97 50.74 2.24 -59.04
CA CYS A 97 51.29 0.89 -59.02
C CYS A 97 52.69 0.66 -58.38
N PHE A 98 52.97 -0.66 -58.24
CA PHE A 98 54.26 -1.40 -58.16
C PHE A 98 54.93 -1.62 -56.78
N ASN A 99 54.36 -2.62 -56.08
CA ASN A 99 54.96 -3.65 -55.22
C ASN A 99 55.80 -3.21 -53.99
N PRO A 100 55.13 -3.09 -52.83
CA PRO A 100 55.22 -4.07 -51.73
C PRO A 100 53.82 -4.60 -51.32
N SER A 101 52.98 -4.92 -52.29
CA SER A 101 51.52 -5.06 -52.11
C SER A 101 51.01 -6.49 -51.84
N CYS A 102 51.88 -7.50 -51.82
CA CYS A 102 51.50 -8.89 -51.53
C CYS A 102 51.53 -9.21 -50.02
N CYS A 103 52.51 -8.70 -49.27
CA CYS A 103 52.64 -8.94 -47.83
C CYS A 103 51.57 -8.17 -47.03
N LEU A 104 51.29 -6.92 -47.40
CA LEU A 104 50.21 -6.11 -46.79
C LEU A 104 48.84 -6.76 -46.96
N LYS A 105 48.54 -7.27 -48.16
CA LYS A 105 47.27 -7.97 -48.44
C LYS A 105 47.14 -9.32 -47.72
N TYR A 106 48.26 -10.04 -47.56
CA TYR A 106 48.29 -11.29 -46.80
C TYR A 106 48.11 -11.05 -45.30
N ASN A 107 48.78 -10.03 -44.74
CA ASN A 107 48.60 -9.63 -43.35
C ASN A 107 47.16 -9.19 -43.09
N MET A 108 46.57 -8.35 -43.95
CA MET A 108 45.17 -7.95 -43.85
C MET A 108 44.20 -9.13 -43.98
N SER A 109 44.45 -10.10 -44.87
CA SER A 109 43.58 -11.28 -44.95
C SER A 109 43.67 -12.15 -43.69
N THR A 110 44.84 -12.21 -43.07
CA THR A 110 45.06 -12.99 -41.84
C THR A 110 44.32 -12.32 -40.67
N GLU A 111 44.45 -11.00 -40.54
CA GLU A 111 43.77 -10.20 -39.53
C GLU A 111 42.23 -10.27 -39.66
N MET A 112 41.69 -10.26 -40.89
CA MET A 112 40.26 -10.46 -41.12
C MET A 112 39.78 -11.85 -40.73
N ILE A 113 40.57 -12.90 -40.99
CA ILE A 113 40.21 -14.28 -40.64
C ILE A 113 40.23 -14.47 -39.12
N GLU A 114 41.25 -13.93 -38.45
CA GLU A 114 41.35 -13.97 -36.98
C GLU A 114 40.16 -13.24 -36.34
N LYS A 115 39.82 -12.03 -36.81
CA LYS A 115 38.66 -11.30 -36.28
C LYS A 115 37.33 -11.95 -36.59
N LEU A 116 37.19 -12.55 -37.76
CA LEU A 116 36.00 -13.34 -38.10
C LEU A 116 35.82 -14.52 -37.14
N GLN A 117 36.90 -15.20 -36.75
CA GLN A 117 36.85 -16.27 -35.76
C GLN A 117 36.43 -15.73 -34.38
N ASP A 118 37.00 -14.60 -33.95
CA ASP A 118 36.62 -13.94 -32.69
C ASP A 118 35.12 -13.59 -32.67
N ILE A 119 34.58 -13.05 -33.78
CA ILE A 119 33.16 -12.68 -33.93
C ILE A 119 32.28 -13.93 -33.84
N ILE A 120 32.60 -15.01 -34.57
CA ILE A 120 31.82 -16.25 -34.57
C ILE A 120 31.81 -16.87 -33.17
N GLU A 121 32.97 -16.91 -32.50
CA GLU A 121 33.09 -17.42 -31.13
C GLU A 121 32.24 -16.60 -30.17
N LEU A 122 32.33 -15.26 -30.23
CA LEU A 122 31.59 -14.38 -29.35
C LEU A 122 30.08 -14.46 -29.61
N LYS A 123 29.65 -14.60 -30.87
CA LYS A 123 28.24 -14.82 -31.24
C LYS A 123 27.68 -16.10 -30.62
N GLY A 124 28.47 -17.18 -30.62
CA GLY A 124 28.13 -18.45 -29.98
C GLY A 124 27.99 -18.35 -28.46
N LYS A 125 28.80 -17.50 -27.82
CA LYS A 125 28.76 -17.22 -26.37
C LYS A 125 27.65 -16.25 -25.95
N GLY A 126 26.93 -15.64 -26.89
CA GLY A 126 25.86 -14.67 -26.60
C GLY A 126 24.50 -15.27 -26.26
N ASN A 127 24.40 -16.57 -25.95
CA ASN A 127 23.15 -17.25 -25.58
C ASN A 127 23.12 -17.47 -24.06
N PHE A 128 22.42 -16.59 -23.35
CA PHE A 128 22.32 -16.65 -21.89
C PHE A 128 20.96 -17.20 -21.45
N GLU A 129 20.95 -18.21 -20.57
CA GLU A 129 19.72 -18.68 -19.92
C GLU A 129 19.16 -17.65 -18.93
N ARG A 130 20.05 -16.92 -18.24
CA ARG A 130 19.71 -15.89 -17.26
C ARG A 130 20.43 -14.58 -17.54
N LEU A 131 19.67 -13.59 -18.03
CA LEU A 131 20.19 -12.28 -18.41
C LEU A 131 20.40 -11.34 -17.22
N VAL A 132 19.55 -11.48 -16.21
CA VAL A 132 19.52 -10.60 -15.04
C VAL A 132 19.45 -11.40 -13.74
N THR A 133 20.07 -10.85 -12.70
CA THR A 133 19.73 -11.19 -11.32
C THR A 133 18.55 -10.34 -10.91
N GLU A 134 17.52 -10.98 -10.35
CA GLU A 134 16.36 -10.27 -9.83
C GLU A 134 16.80 -9.24 -8.77
N PRO A 135 16.08 -8.11 -8.65
CA PRO A 135 16.40 -7.12 -7.65
C PRO A 135 16.33 -7.79 -6.28
N ARG A 136 17.34 -7.59 -5.44
CA ARG A 136 17.10 -7.81 -4.01
C ARG A 136 16.04 -6.80 -3.59
N PRO A 137 14.95 -7.24 -2.93
CA PRO A 137 13.98 -6.30 -2.41
C PRO A 137 14.69 -5.24 -1.57
N ALA A 138 14.37 -3.97 -1.79
CA ALA A 138 14.94 -2.87 -1.01
C ALA A 138 14.74 -3.13 0.50
N PRO A 139 15.59 -2.63 1.41
CA PRO A 139 15.39 -2.81 2.84
C PRO A 139 14.04 -2.28 3.33
N VAL A 140 13.49 -1.26 2.69
CA VAL A 140 12.17 -0.67 2.95
C VAL A 140 11.46 -0.42 1.62
N GLU A 141 10.17 -0.72 1.56
CA GLU A 141 9.32 -0.43 0.39
C GLU A 141 8.45 0.78 0.71
N GLU A 142 8.53 1.84 -0.10
CA GLU A 142 7.71 3.03 0.10
C GLU A 142 6.22 2.70 -0.06
N LYS A 143 5.41 3.16 0.89
CA LYS A 143 3.95 3.03 0.83
C LYS A 143 3.34 4.35 0.39
N PRO A 144 2.47 4.35 -0.65
CA PRO A 144 1.75 5.55 -1.03
C PRO A 144 0.98 6.13 0.16
N CYS A 145 1.42 7.29 0.62
CA CYS A 145 0.87 7.98 1.79
C CYS A 145 0.83 9.48 1.52
N LYS A 146 -0.33 10.10 1.76
CA LYS A 146 -0.43 11.56 1.73
C LYS A 146 0.04 12.12 3.08
N PRO A 147 0.56 13.36 3.12
CA PRO A 147 0.83 14.04 4.38
C PRO A 147 -0.42 14.02 5.26
N ALA A 148 -0.23 13.67 6.53
CA ALA A 148 -1.33 13.49 7.47
C ALA A 148 -1.25 14.53 8.59
N ILE A 149 -2.40 15.14 8.90
CA ILE A 149 -2.51 16.17 9.93
C ILE A 149 -2.65 15.50 11.30
N GLY A 150 -1.93 16.01 12.30
CA GLY A 150 -2.10 15.62 13.71
C GLY A 150 -1.42 14.31 14.11
N ILE A 151 -0.55 13.73 13.27
CA ILE A 151 0.10 12.44 13.54
C ILE A 151 1.43 12.56 14.31
N GLY A 152 2.07 13.74 14.32
CA GLY A 152 3.42 13.94 14.88
C GLY A 152 3.62 13.37 16.30
N VAL A 153 2.76 13.73 17.25
CA VAL A 153 2.87 13.27 18.65
C VAL A 153 2.79 11.74 18.77
N MET A 154 1.98 11.09 17.93
CA MET A 154 1.88 9.63 17.92
C MET A 154 3.12 8.98 17.32
N LEU A 155 3.73 9.60 16.30
CA LEU A 155 4.99 9.11 15.74
C LEU A 155 6.11 9.17 16.76
N ASP A 156 6.24 10.29 17.49
CA ASP A 156 7.26 10.45 18.53
C ASP A 156 7.14 9.35 19.60
N LYS A 157 5.93 9.06 20.07
CA LYS A 157 5.67 7.95 21.01
C LYS A 157 6.02 6.58 20.43
N VAL A 158 5.76 6.35 19.15
CA VAL A 158 6.14 5.08 18.50
C VAL A 158 7.67 4.97 18.42
N TRP A 159 8.38 6.08 18.18
CA TRP A 159 9.84 6.09 18.21
C TRP A 159 10.38 5.78 19.60
N GLU A 160 9.82 6.38 20.65
CA GLU A 160 10.15 6.06 22.04
C GLU A 160 10.02 4.54 22.30
N PHE A 161 8.89 3.93 21.90
CA PHE A 161 8.69 2.47 22.06
C PHE A 161 9.64 1.62 21.21
N LEU A 162 10.04 2.10 20.03
CA LEU A 162 10.97 1.40 19.16
C LEU A 162 12.41 1.45 19.70
N GLU A 163 12.77 2.48 20.47
CA GLU A 163 14.09 2.58 21.12
C GLU A 163 14.20 1.69 22.38
N GLU A 164 13.08 1.35 23.03
CA GLU A 164 13.08 0.45 24.19
C GLU A 164 13.48 -0.99 23.81
N GLU A 165 14.61 -1.50 24.32
CA GLU A 165 15.13 -2.84 23.98
C GLU A 165 14.13 -3.97 24.30
N LYS A 166 13.47 -3.89 25.46
CA LYS A 166 12.51 -4.92 25.92
C LYS A 166 11.16 -4.88 25.20
N VAL A 167 10.92 -3.90 24.34
CA VAL A 167 9.63 -3.75 23.63
C VAL A 167 9.75 -4.35 22.25
N GLY A 168 9.24 -5.57 22.12
CA GLY A 168 9.21 -6.28 20.84
C GLY A 168 7.92 -6.12 20.01
N ILE A 169 6.79 -5.84 20.66
CA ILE A 169 5.46 -5.89 20.04
C ILE A 169 4.70 -4.64 20.46
N ILE A 170 4.27 -3.84 19.48
CA ILE A 170 3.59 -2.56 19.67
C ILE A 170 2.24 -2.61 18.95
N ALA A 171 1.16 -2.41 19.69
CA ALA A 171 -0.18 -2.32 19.13
C ALA A 171 -0.59 -0.86 18.92
N LEU A 172 -1.04 -0.52 17.72
CA LEU A 172 -1.68 0.74 17.36
C LEU A 172 -3.19 0.49 17.23
N TYR A 173 -3.97 0.91 18.22
CA TYR A 173 -5.37 0.51 18.31
C TYR A 173 -6.33 1.71 18.35
N GLY A 174 -7.60 1.50 18.01
CA GLY A 174 -8.62 2.53 18.06
C GLY A 174 -9.75 2.35 17.05
N MET A 175 -10.67 3.32 17.00
CA MET A 175 -11.88 3.27 16.18
C MET A 175 -11.60 3.12 14.67
N GLY A 176 -12.54 2.50 13.94
CA GLY A 176 -12.51 2.47 12.47
C GLY A 176 -12.47 3.90 11.88
N GLY A 177 -11.58 4.13 10.91
CA GLY A 177 -11.45 5.46 10.27
C GLY A 177 -10.64 6.51 11.03
N VAL A 178 -10.06 6.18 12.19
CA VAL A 178 -9.25 7.12 13.01
C VAL A 178 -7.84 7.39 12.44
N GLY A 179 -7.39 6.62 11.44
CA GLY A 179 -6.11 6.85 10.77
C GLY A 179 -4.95 5.92 11.17
N LYS A 180 -5.22 4.78 11.82
CA LYS A 180 -4.20 3.78 12.20
C LYS A 180 -3.31 3.35 11.03
N THR A 181 -3.91 2.93 9.92
CA THR A 181 -3.18 2.56 8.69
C THR A 181 -2.35 3.72 8.14
N THR A 182 -2.84 4.95 8.22
CA THR A 182 -2.09 6.15 7.80
C THR A 182 -0.86 6.36 8.70
N LEU A 183 -1.01 6.19 10.02
CA LEU A 183 0.10 6.26 10.97
C LEU A 183 1.12 5.15 10.67
N LEU A 184 0.67 3.90 10.47
CA LEU A 184 1.54 2.77 10.13
C LEU A 184 2.31 3.00 8.82
N LYS A 185 1.66 3.53 7.77
CA LYS A 185 2.33 3.93 6.51
C LYS A 185 3.36 5.02 6.72
N THR A 186 3.07 5.99 7.58
CA THR A 186 4.00 7.07 7.89
C THR A 186 5.23 6.53 8.63
N ILE A 187 5.03 5.60 9.57
CA ILE A 187 6.13 4.88 10.25
C ILE A 187 6.98 4.13 9.23
N ASN A 188 6.36 3.33 8.36
CA ASN A 188 7.08 2.59 7.30
C ASN A 188 7.97 3.53 6.47
N ASN A 189 7.41 4.64 5.99
CA ASN A 189 8.13 5.54 5.09
C ASN A 189 9.22 6.34 5.80
N ALA A 190 9.12 6.57 7.12
CA ALA A 190 10.20 7.20 7.87
C ALA A 190 11.49 6.36 7.82
N PHE A 191 11.38 5.03 7.77
CA PHE A 191 12.53 4.13 7.58
C PHE A 191 13.17 4.21 6.19
N LEU A 192 12.60 4.94 5.21
CA LEU A 192 13.27 5.16 3.92
C LEU A 192 14.46 6.12 4.03
N SER A 193 14.41 7.07 4.97
CA SER A 193 15.37 8.18 5.09
C SER A 193 16.22 8.11 6.35
N SER A 194 15.80 7.31 7.35
CA SER A 194 16.48 7.18 8.63
C SER A 194 17.58 6.11 8.60
N ASP A 195 18.74 6.42 9.18
CA ASP A 195 19.73 5.39 9.51
C ASP A 195 19.12 4.49 10.60
N HIS A 196 18.87 3.24 10.26
CA HIS A 196 18.15 2.30 11.11
C HIS A 196 18.82 0.94 11.16
N ASN A 197 18.61 0.24 12.28
CA ASN A 197 19.27 -1.04 12.55
C ASN A 197 18.51 -2.27 12.00
N PHE A 198 17.43 -2.10 11.23
CA PHE A 198 16.73 -3.20 10.60
C PHE A 198 17.34 -3.55 9.23
N ASP A 199 17.55 -4.85 8.99
CA ASP A 199 17.99 -5.37 7.70
C ASP A 199 16.84 -5.39 6.68
N VAL A 200 15.59 -5.46 7.16
CA VAL A 200 14.37 -5.42 6.33
C VAL A 200 13.15 -4.92 7.13
N VAL A 201 12.32 -4.10 6.51
CA VAL A 201 10.98 -3.69 6.97
C VAL A 201 9.93 -4.38 6.10
N ILE A 202 9.03 -5.14 6.73
CA ILE A 202 8.06 -6.00 6.07
C ILE A 202 6.66 -5.51 6.37
N TRP A 203 5.91 -5.09 5.35
CA TRP A 203 4.50 -4.73 5.47
C TRP A 203 3.62 -5.90 5.09
N VAL A 204 2.63 -6.22 5.91
CA VAL A 204 1.62 -7.25 5.65
C VAL A 204 0.25 -6.68 5.92
N LEU A 205 -0.66 -6.79 4.95
CA LEU A 205 -2.09 -6.53 5.17
C LEU A 205 -2.77 -7.81 5.67
N VAL A 206 -3.40 -7.74 6.84
CA VAL A 206 -4.16 -8.85 7.42
C VAL A 206 -5.62 -8.68 7.04
N SER A 207 -6.15 -9.60 6.23
CA SER A 207 -7.56 -9.59 5.86
C SER A 207 -8.43 -10.18 6.97
N LYS A 208 -9.71 -9.75 7.06
CA LYS A 208 -10.71 -10.34 7.97
C LYS A 208 -10.88 -11.86 7.82
N GLU A 209 -10.75 -12.39 6.61
CA GLU A 209 -10.85 -13.84 6.34
C GLU A 209 -9.63 -14.64 6.83
N PHE A 210 -8.75 -14.01 7.62
CA PHE A 210 -7.46 -14.50 8.13
C PHE A 210 -6.95 -15.78 7.45
N VAL A 211 -6.09 -15.58 6.44
CA VAL A 211 -5.49 -16.69 5.71
C VAL A 211 -3.99 -16.67 5.94
N VAL A 212 -3.50 -17.57 6.79
CA VAL A 212 -2.08 -17.74 7.12
C VAL A 212 -1.21 -17.77 5.87
N SER A 213 -1.64 -18.47 4.81
CA SER A 213 -0.89 -18.54 3.55
C SER A 213 -0.72 -17.19 2.86
N LYS A 214 -1.69 -16.26 2.91
CA LYS A 214 -1.57 -14.91 2.35
C LYS A 214 -0.53 -14.08 3.11
N ILE A 215 -0.44 -14.25 4.42
CA ILE A 215 0.58 -13.61 5.25
C ILE A 215 1.96 -14.17 4.89
N GLN A 216 2.10 -15.50 4.83
CA GLN A 216 3.34 -16.17 4.44
C GLN A 216 3.80 -15.73 3.04
N GLN A 217 2.89 -15.65 2.08
CA GLN A 217 3.17 -15.15 0.73
C GLN A 217 3.73 -13.73 0.74
N SER A 218 3.10 -12.82 1.50
CA SER A 218 3.55 -11.43 1.63
C SER A 218 4.96 -11.35 2.22
N ILE A 219 5.26 -12.17 3.23
CA ILE A 219 6.58 -12.23 3.87
C ILE A 219 7.62 -12.83 2.91
N VAL A 220 7.31 -13.96 2.26
CA VAL A 220 8.19 -14.64 1.30
C VAL A 220 8.57 -13.73 0.15
N ALA A 221 7.58 -13.06 -0.46
CA ALA A 221 7.81 -12.09 -1.52
C ALA A 221 8.73 -10.96 -1.04
N ARG A 222 8.49 -10.45 0.17
CA ARG A 222 9.29 -9.36 0.74
C ARG A 222 10.73 -9.76 1.05
N LEU A 223 10.96 -11.01 1.43
CA LEU A 223 12.27 -11.60 1.66
C LEU A 223 12.99 -12.00 0.37
N GLY A 224 12.33 -11.92 -0.79
CA GLY A 224 12.88 -12.36 -2.08
C GLY A 224 13.10 -13.87 -2.14
N LEU A 225 12.26 -14.62 -1.42
CA LEU A 225 12.32 -16.09 -1.39
C LEU A 225 11.42 -16.65 -2.51
N PRO A 226 11.83 -17.75 -3.16
CA PRO A 226 11.00 -18.37 -4.19
C PRO A 226 9.72 -18.91 -3.56
N TRP A 227 8.59 -18.67 -4.21
CA TRP A 227 7.28 -19.19 -3.83
C TRP A 227 6.82 -20.23 -4.85
N ALA A 228 6.21 -21.32 -4.38
CA ALA A 228 5.49 -22.27 -5.22
C ALA A 228 4.15 -22.61 -4.57
N ASP A 229 3.06 -22.54 -5.34
CA ASP A 229 1.69 -22.77 -4.84
C ASP A 229 1.46 -24.19 -4.29
N SER A 230 2.34 -25.14 -4.63
CA SER A 230 2.31 -26.51 -4.14
C SER A 230 3.17 -26.76 -2.89
N GLU A 231 3.90 -25.76 -2.37
CA GLU A 231 4.70 -25.92 -1.15
C GLU A 231 3.78 -26.17 0.06
N ALA A 232 4.09 -27.21 0.83
CA ALA A 232 3.38 -27.50 2.07
C ALA A 232 3.61 -26.39 3.11
N HIS A 233 2.58 -26.09 3.90
CA HIS A 233 2.61 -25.04 4.92
C HIS A 233 3.80 -25.16 5.88
N GLU A 234 4.10 -26.36 6.40
CA GLU A 234 5.23 -26.60 7.33
C GLU A 234 6.60 -26.24 6.72
N LEU A 235 6.77 -26.47 5.42
CA LEU A 235 8.00 -26.11 4.70
C LEU A 235 8.14 -24.59 4.60
N LEU A 236 7.05 -23.88 4.31
CA LEU A 236 7.01 -22.41 4.25
C LEU A 236 7.30 -21.80 5.62
N THR A 237 6.65 -22.29 6.68
CA THR A 237 6.90 -21.88 8.07
C THR A 237 8.37 -22.04 8.43
N SER A 238 8.96 -23.22 8.16
CA SER A 238 10.37 -23.49 8.43
C SER A 238 11.31 -22.58 7.63
N LYS A 239 10.97 -22.30 6.36
CA LYS A 239 11.75 -21.46 5.44
C LYS A 239 11.76 -20.00 5.89
N ILE A 240 10.59 -19.45 6.25
CA ILE A 240 10.45 -18.10 6.80
C ILE A 240 11.26 -17.99 8.10
N TYR A 241 11.06 -18.92 9.02
CA TYR A 241 11.75 -18.92 10.33
C TYR A 241 13.27 -18.95 10.19
N ASN A 242 13.79 -19.83 9.32
CA ASN A 242 15.23 -19.98 9.13
C ASN A 242 15.92 -18.74 8.55
N VAL A 243 15.18 -17.89 7.82
CA VAL A 243 15.66 -16.63 7.27
C VAL A 243 15.51 -15.49 8.29
N LEU A 244 14.33 -15.36 8.89
CA LEU A 244 14.03 -14.28 9.84
C LEU A 244 14.88 -14.36 11.11
N LYS A 245 15.16 -15.56 11.63
CA LYS A 245 16.01 -15.72 12.83
C LYS A 245 17.46 -15.24 12.66
N LYS A 246 17.89 -14.94 11.43
CA LYS A 246 19.24 -14.45 11.09
C LYS A 246 19.24 -12.98 10.68
N LYS A 247 18.11 -12.29 10.81
CA LYS A 247 17.91 -10.91 10.38
C LYS A 247 17.32 -10.09 11.53
N ARG A 248 17.73 -8.84 11.60
CA ARG A 248 17.02 -7.82 12.38
C ARG A 248 15.92 -7.28 11.47
N PHE A 249 14.65 -7.42 11.86
CA PHE A 249 13.55 -6.99 11.01
C PHE A 249 12.47 -6.25 11.79
N LEU A 250 11.78 -5.36 11.08
CA LEU A 250 10.56 -4.73 11.56
C LEU A 250 9.39 -5.28 10.74
N LEU A 251 8.43 -5.89 11.41
CA LEU A 251 7.20 -6.39 10.82
C LEU A 251 6.07 -5.40 11.11
N LEU A 252 5.31 -5.03 10.08
CA LEU A 252 4.19 -4.09 10.14
C LEU A 252 2.92 -4.80 9.68
N PHE A 253 2.07 -5.20 10.62
CA PHE A 253 0.78 -5.84 10.34
C PHE A 253 -0.34 -4.79 10.31
N ASP A 254 -1.02 -4.66 9.18
CA ASP A 254 -2.14 -3.72 9.05
C ASP A 254 -3.48 -4.46 9.14
N ASP A 255 -4.38 -3.91 9.97
CA ASP A 255 -5.78 -4.32 10.18
C ASP A 255 -5.91 -5.74 10.74
N VAL A 256 -5.24 -6.03 11.86
CA VAL A 256 -5.36 -7.31 12.59
C VAL A 256 -6.71 -7.43 13.28
N TRP A 257 -7.43 -8.52 12.99
CA TRP A 257 -8.82 -8.75 13.45
C TRP A 257 -8.94 -9.72 14.64
N GLU A 258 -8.01 -10.65 14.78
CA GLU A 258 -7.97 -11.70 15.81
C GLU A 258 -6.52 -12.00 16.18
N GLY A 259 -6.31 -12.75 17.28
CA GLY A 259 -4.99 -13.19 17.70
C GLY A 259 -4.31 -14.07 16.64
N ILE A 260 -3.03 -13.81 16.38
CA ILE A 260 -2.22 -14.51 15.37
C ILE A 260 -1.10 -15.25 16.07
N ASP A 261 -1.03 -16.57 15.85
CA ASP A 261 0.15 -17.35 16.22
C ASP A 261 1.31 -17.05 15.26
N LEU A 262 2.26 -16.24 15.71
CA LEU A 262 3.45 -15.87 14.94
C LEU A 262 4.31 -17.10 14.61
N GLY A 263 4.32 -18.12 15.47
CA GLY A 263 5.06 -19.36 15.28
C GLY A 263 4.52 -20.19 14.11
N ASP A 264 3.20 -20.26 13.96
CA ASP A 264 2.52 -20.96 12.84
C ASP A 264 2.90 -20.36 11.48
N ILE A 265 3.12 -19.05 11.43
CA ILE A 265 3.60 -18.34 10.22
C ILE A 265 5.10 -18.56 10.00
N GLY A 266 5.86 -18.83 11.06
CA GLY A 266 7.33 -18.95 11.05
C GLY A 266 8.04 -17.65 11.46
N ILE A 267 7.35 -16.73 12.11
CA ILE A 267 7.92 -15.48 12.62
C ILE A 267 8.52 -15.74 14.01
N PRO A 268 9.83 -15.53 14.23
CA PRO A 268 10.40 -15.64 15.56
C PRO A 268 9.83 -14.54 16.47
N LEU A 269 9.52 -14.89 17.72
CA LEU A 269 9.10 -13.92 18.72
C LEU A 269 10.25 -12.95 19.04
N PRO A 270 9.96 -11.66 19.28
CA PRO A 270 10.97 -10.71 19.73
C PRO A 270 11.66 -11.14 21.03
N ASP A 271 12.99 -11.10 21.02
CA ASP A 271 13.84 -11.33 22.19
C ASP A 271 15.02 -10.34 22.22
N ASP A 272 15.78 -10.35 23.31
CA ASP A 272 16.89 -9.41 23.54
C ASP A 272 18.04 -9.58 22.52
N GLU A 273 18.15 -10.73 21.84
CA GLU A 273 19.25 -11.08 20.94
C GLU A 273 18.91 -10.81 19.46
N ASN A 274 17.68 -11.08 19.06
CA ASN A 274 17.26 -11.08 17.65
C ASN A 274 16.90 -9.69 17.11
N LYS A 275 16.67 -8.72 18.01
CA LYS A 275 16.35 -7.31 17.72
C LYS A 275 15.22 -7.16 16.68
N CYS A 276 14.29 -8.11 16.63
CA CYS A 276 13.12 -7.98 15.77
C CYS A 276 12.01 -7.22 16.50
N LYS A 277 11.20 -6.47 15.74
CA LYS A 277 10.04 -5.76 16.28
C LYS A 277 8.82 -5.97 15.40
N LEU A 278 7.65 -6.00 16.03
CA LEU A 278 6.34 -6.07 15.39
C LEU A 278 5.53 -4.84 15.79
N ILE A 279 5.03 -4.10 14.81
CA ILE A 279 3.98 -3.10 15.01
C ILE A 279 2.75 -3.60 14.28
N PHE A 280 1.59 -3.55 14.93
CA PHE A 280 0.35 -3.90 14.26
C PHE A 280 -0.76 -2.89 14.52
N THR A 281 -1.70 -2.76 13.58
CA THR A 281 -2.90 -1.96 13.77
C THR A 281 -4.10 -2.85 14.04
N THR A 282 -5.00 -2.43 14.94
CA THR A 282 -6.23 -3.18 15.23
C THR A 282 -7.38 -2.26 15.66
N ARG A 283 -8.61 -2.76 15.56
CA ARG A 283 -9.83 -2.09 16.04
C ARG A 283 -10.34 -2.65 17.36
N SER A 284 -9.63 -3.61 17.96
CA SER A 284 -10.04 -4.24 19.21
C SER A 284 -8.91 -4.16 20.23
N LEU A 285 -9.25 -3.74 21.45
CA LEU A 285 -8.30 -3.79 22.56
C LEU A 285 -8.00 -5.23 22.99
N ASP A 286 -8.92 -6.17 22.78
CA ASP A 286 -8.72 -7.58 23.10
C ASP A 286 -7.65 -8.19 22.21
N VAL A 287 -7.66 -7.89 20.91
CA VAL A 287 -6.61 -8.32 19.96
C VAL A 287 -5.22 -7.82 20.40
N CYS A 288 -5.14 -6.67 21.08
CA CYS A 288 -3.85 -6.23 21.64
C CYS A 288 -3.34 -7.16 22.74
N SER A 289 -4.24 -7.79 23.50
CA SER A 289 -3.91 -8.78 24.51
C SER A 289 -3.67 -10.15 23.88
N ASP A 290 -4.46 -10.56 22.90
CA ASP A 290 -4.31 -11.85 22.18
C ASP A 290 -2.99 -11.95 21.41
N MET A 291 -2.41 -10.80 21.04
CA MET A 291 -1.10 -10.68 20.39
C MET A 291 0.05 -10.41 21.38
N ASP A 292 -0.21 -10.46 22.70
CA ASP A 292 0.77 -10.19 23.76
C ASP A 292 1.52 -8.86 23.57
N ALA A 293 0.82 -7.79 23.20
CA ALA A 293 1.45 -6.50 22.92
C ALA A 293 2.10 -5.88 24.18
N HIS A 294 3.41 -5.67 24.12
CA HIS A 294 4.22 -5.04 25.17
C HIS A 294 3.88 -3.56 25.40
N ARG A 295 3.52 -2.85 24.33
CA ARG A 295 3.04 -1.46 24.37
C ARG A 295 1.78 -1.34 23.54
N LYS A 296 0.81 -0.59 24.06
CA LYS A 296 -0.48 -0.33 23.39
C LYS A 296 -0.64 1.18 23.25
N LEU A 297 -0.72 1.68 22.02
CA LEU A 297 -0.95 3.09 21.71
C LEU A 297 -2.33 3.28 21.11
N LYS A 298 -3.20 4.02 21.80
CA LYS A 298 -4.48 4.44 21.26
C LYS A 298 -4.25 5.54 20.23
N VAL A 299 -4.71 5.32 19.00
CA VAL A 299 -4.79 6.34 17.97
C VAL A 299 -6.05 7.14 18.22
N GLU A 300 -5.87 8.36 18.72
CA GLU A 300 -6.94 9.23 19.18
C GLU A 300 -7.63 9.98 18.03
N LEU A 301 -8.87 10.42 18.29
CA LEU A 301 -9.59 11.35 17.41
C LEU A 301 -8.84 12.68 17.31
N LEU A 302 -9.05 13.39 16.20
CA LEU A 302 -8.47 14.73 16.04
C LEU A 302 -9.16 15.71 16.98
N ASN A 303 -8.36 16.58 17.60
CA ASN A 303 -8.91 17.73 18.32
C ASN A 303 -9.57 18.74 17.37
N ASP A 304 -10.30 19.71 17.91
CA ASP A 304 -11.06 20.69 17.13
C ASP A 304 -10.21 21.46 16.10
N GLU A 305 -8.98 21.83 16.48
CA GLU A 305 -8.08 22.59 15.62
C GLU A 305 -7.63 21.76 14.42
N LYS A 306 -7.15 20.53 14.65
CA LYS A 306 -6.71 19.62 13.59
C LYS A 306 -7.88 19.11 12.75
N SER A 307 -9.06 18.96 13.34
CA SER A 307 -10.29 18.63 12.63
C SER A 307 -10.70 19.73 11.66
N TRP A 308 -10.67 20.98 12.12
CA TRP A 308 -10.92 22.15 11.27
C TRP A 308 -9.90 22.24 10.13
N GLN A 309 -8.61 22.08 10.44
CA GLN A 309 -7.54 22.11 9.45
C GLN A 309 -7.74 21.05 8.35
N LEU A 310 -8.01 19.80 8.74
CA LEU A 310 -8.23 18.70 7.79
C LEU A 310 -9.47 18.94 6.93
N PHE A 311 -10.56 19.43 7.52
CA PHE A 311 -11.77 19.75 6.78
C PHE A 311 -11.53 20.84 5.72
N CYS A 312 -10.89 21.95 6.11
CA CYS A 312 -10.53 23.03 5.20
C CYS A 312 -9.67 22.54 4.02
N GLU A 313 -8.68 21.69 4.29
CA GLU A 313 -7.83 21.09 3.26
C GLU A 313 -8.64 20.28 2.25
N LYS A 314 -9.69 19.56 2.68
CA LYS A 314 -10.51 18.74 1.78
C LYS A 314 -11.59 19.51 1.03
N VAL A 315 -12.08 20.62 1.59
CA VAL A 315 -12.95 21.55 0.87
C VAL A 315 -12.16 22.29 -0.21
N GLY A 316 -10.93 22.73 0.09
CA GLY A 316 -10.01 23.34 -0.88
C GLY A 316 -10.39 24.76 -1.35
N ARG A 317 -11.43 25.38 -0.75
CA ARG A 317 -11.96 26.71 -1.09
C ARG A 317 -12.01 27.62 0.15
N MET A 318 -10.86 28.15 0.53
CA MET A 318 -10.75 29.02 1.72
C MET A 318 -11.56 30.31 1.57
N ASP A 319 -11.68 30.83 0.35
CA ASP A 319 -12.52 31.97 0.00
C ASP A 319 -13.99 31.77 0.40
N VAL A 320 -14.52 30.56 0.18
CA VAL A 320 -15.89 30.19 0.55
C VAL A 320 -16.02 30.01 2.07
N LEU A 321 -15.03 29.36 2.70
CA LEU A 321 -15.03 29.08 4.14
C LEU A 321 -14.82 30.33 5.02
N GLU A 322 -14.28 31.41 4.46
CA GLU A 322 -14.10 32.68 5.17
C GLU A 322 -15.37 33.54 5.19
N SER A 323 -16.35 33.25 4.33
CA SER A 323 -17.67 33.89 4.38
C SER A 323 -18.32 33.65 5.77
N PRO A 324 -18.70 34.71 6.52
CA PRO A 324 -19.21 34.58 7.89
C PRO A 324 -20.36 33.57 8.10
N PRO A 325 -21.43 33.54 7.27
CA PRO A 325 -22.49 32.55 7.42
C PRO A 325 -21.98 31.13 7.16
N ILE A 326 -21.25 30.92 6.05
CA ILE A 326 -20.72 29.60 5.67
C ILE A 326 -19.74 29.07 6.71
N ARG A 327 -18.88 29.91 7.27
CA ARG A 327 -17.94 29.52 8.32
C ARG A 327 -18.65 28.93 9.54
N THR A 328 -19.81 29.48 9.90
CA THR A 328 -20.62 29.00 11.03
C THR A 328 -21.21 27.62 10.73
N TYR A 329 -21.73 27.42 9.52
CA TYR A 329 -22.22 26.12 9.07
C TYR A 329 -21.09 25.09 8.96
N ALA A 330 -19.95 25.45 8.38
CA ALA A 330 -18.77 24.60 8.29
C ALA A 330 -18.29 24.14 9.67
N LYS A 331 -18.20 25.04 10.66
CA LYS A 331 -17.84 24.66 12.03
C LYS A 331 -18.84 23.68 12.65
N THR A 332 -20.13 23.86 12.37
CA THR A 332 -21.18 22.93 12.82
C THR A 332 -21.00 21.55 12.18
N ILE A 333 -20.71 21.50 10.88
CA ILE A 333 -20.42 20.25 10.17
C ILE A 333 -19.17 19.55 10.73
N VAL A 334 -18.09 20.29 10.99
CA VAL A 334 -16.85 19.73 11.58
C VAL A 334 -17.11 19.13 12.95
N ARG A 335 -17.88 19.81 13.81
CA ARG A 335 -18.28 19.27 15.12
C ARG A 335 -19.06 17.96 14.98
N LYS A 336 -19.97 17.86 14.01
CA LYS A 336 -20.73 16.63 13.73
C LYS A 336 -19.87 15.47 13.24
N CYS A 337 -18.70 15.74 12.67
CA CYS A 337 -17.75 14.70 12.31
C CYS A 337 -17.00 14.14 13.53
N GLY A 338 -17.16 14.73 14.73
CA GLY A 338 -16.70 14.17 16.00
C GLY A 338 -15.21 13.87 16.05
N GLY A 339 -14.38 14.66 15.35
CA GLY A 339 -12.94 14.46 15.27
C GLY A 339 -12.48 13.25 14.44
N LEU A 340 -13.40 12.51 13.80
CA LEU A 340 -13.06 11.32 13.02
C LEU A 340 -12.49 11.72 11.63
N PRO A 341 -11.21 11.44 11.32
CA PRO A 341 -10.59 11.83 10.06
C PRO A 341 -11.33 11.36 8.82
N LEU A 342 -11.81 10.10 8.82
CA LEU A 342 -12.54 9.55 7.68
C LEU A 342 -13.83 10.33 7.41
N ALA A 343 -14.61 10.68 8.45
CA ALA A 343 -15.82 11.49 8.29
C ALA A 343 -15.48 12.92 7.81
N LEU A 344 -14.48 13.56 8.41
CA LEU A 344 -14.03 14.90 8.01
C LEU A 344 -13.61 14.96 6.54
N ILE A 345 -12.88 13.93 6.06
CA ILE A 345 -12.45 13.85 4.67
C ILE A 345 -13.63 13.64 3.73
N THR A 346 -14.53 12.73 4.06
CA THR A 346 -15.72 12.43 3.27
C THR A 346 -16.63 13.65 3.14
N VAL A 347 -16.97 14.26 4.28
CA VAL A 347 -17.85 15.43 4.30
C VAL A 347 -17.17 16.65 3.67
N GLY A 348 -15.89 16.89 3.94
CA GLY A 348 -15.14 17.98 3.31
C GLY A 348 -15.14 17.88 1.78
N ARG A 349 -14.99 16.67 1.23
CA ARG A 349 -15.11 16.43 -0.22
C ARG A 349 -16.54 16.61 -0.74
N ALA A 350 -17.55 16.23 0.03
CA ALA A 350 -18.95 16.47 -0.33
C ALA A 350 -19.27 17.98 -0.39
N MET A 351 -18.61 18.78 0.45
CA MET A 351 -18.77 20.23 0.51
C MET A 351 -17.90 21.03 -0.47
N ALA A 352 -16.92 20.40 -1.13
CA ALA A 352 -15.92 21.09 -1.95
C ALA A 352 -16.50 21.95 -3.11
N ASN A 353 -17.66 21.58 -3.63
CA ASN A 353 -18.35 22.29 -4.73
C ASN A 353 -19.64 23.00 -4.26
N LYS A 354 -19.78 23.24 -2.95
CA LYS A 354 -20.96 23.90 -2.37
C LYS A 354 -20.66 25.37 -2.14
N GLU A 355 -21.43 26.25 -2.77
CA GLU A 355 -21.14 27.68 -2.82
C GLU A 355 -22.14 28.52 -2.03
N THR A 356 -23.40 28.10 -1.95
CA THR A 356 -24.47 28.91 -1.34
C THR A 356 -24.77 28.51 0.10
N GLU A 357 -25.26 29.46 0.89
CA GLU A 357 -25.65 29.22 2.28
C GLU A 357 -26.68 28.09 2.44
N GLU A 358 -27.63 28.02 1.50
CA GLU A 358 -28.69 27.01 1.47
C GLU A 358 -28.12 25.59 1.30
N GLU A 359 -27.09 25.41 0.47
CA GLU A 359 -26.45 24.11 0.29
C GLU A 359 -25.77 23.64 1.58
N TRP A 360 -25.13 24.55 2.31
CA TRP A 360 -24.49 24.26 3.59
C TRP A 360 -25.51 23.98 4.71
N LYS A 361 -26.61 24.73 4.75
CA LYS A 361 -27.75 24.45 5.65
C LYS A 361 -28.36 23.09 5.37
N TYR A 362 -28.61 22.78 4.10
CA TYR A 362 -29.17 21.49 3.69
C TYR A 362 -28.25 20.32 4.06
N ALA A 363 -26.94 20.49 3.92
CA ALA A 363 -25.98 19.47 4.37
C ALA A 363 -26.07 19.21 5.88
N ILE A 364 -26.29 20.24 6.71
CA ILE A 364 -26.52 20.07 8.16
C ILE A 364 -27.84 19.35 8.42
N GLU A 365 -28.89 19.65 7.66
CA GLU A 365 -30.17 18.94 7.76
C GLU A 365 -30.01 17.45 7.46
N LEU A 366 -29.31 17.09 6.38
CA LEU A 366 -28.97 15.70 6.07
C LEU A 366 -28.16 15.06 7.19
N LEU A 367 -27.11 15.72 7.68
CA LEU A 367 -26.30 15.21 8.80
C LEU A 367 -27.06 15.11 10.14
N ASN A 368 -28.25 15.69 10.26
CA ASN A 368 -29.12 15.53 11.42
C ASN A 368 -30.11 14.38 11.25
N LYS A 369 -30.74 14.28 10.07
CA LYS A 369 -31.88 13.38 9.84
C LYS A 369 -31.47 12.08 9.14
N SER A 370 -30.63 12.18 8.13
CA SER A 370 -30.26 11.08 7.23
C SER A 370 -28.79 11.18 6.81
N PRO A 371 -27.83 11.04 7.74
CA PRO A 371 -26.42 11.30 7.42
C PRO A 371 -25.87 10.44 6.27
N SER A 372 -26.41 9.24 6.08
CA SER A 372 -26.05 8.33 4.98
C SER A 372 -26.39 8.89 3.59
N GLU A 373 -27.37 9.80 3.47
CA GLU A 373 -27.75 10.43 2.20
C GLU A 373 -26.74 11.50 1.76
N LEU A 374 -25.90 11.99 2.67
CA LEU A 374 -24.79 12.84 2.29
C LEU A 374 -23.74 12.00 1.55
N ARG A 375 -23.33 12.48 0.38
CA ARG A 375 -22.38 11.79 -0.52
C ARG A 375 -21.19 11.20 0.24
N GLY A 376 -21.07 9.87 0.19
CA GLY A 376 -19.96 9.09 0.72
C GLY A 376 -20.07 8.70 2.21
N MET A 377 -21.06 9.19 2.96
CA MET A 377 -21.22 8.82 4.37
C MET A 377 -21.70 7.38 4.56
N GLU A 378 -22.45 6.82 3.62
CA GLU A 378 -22.80 5.40 3.61
C GLU A 378 -21.56 4.49 3.56
N ASP A 379 -20.52 4.89 2.80
CA ASP A 379 -19.24 4.16 2.75
C ASP A 379 -18.53 4.20 4.12
N VAL A 380 -18.60 5.34 4.81
CA VAL A 380 -18.06 5.49 6.18
C VAL A 380 -18.79 4.54 7.13
N PHE A 381 -20.12 4.49 7.06
CA PHE A 381 -20.94 3.60 7.89
C PHE A 381 -20.69 2.12 7.58
N THR A 382 -20.52 1.77 6.31
CA THR A 382 -20.14 0.41 5.89
C THR A 382 -18.79 0.01 6.47
N LEU A 383 -17.81 0.92 6.52
CA LEU A 383 -16.51 0.66 7.14
C LEU A 383 -16.60 0.49 8.66
N LEU A 384 -17.47 1.26 9.32
CA LEU A 384 -17.73 1.14 10.76
C LEU A 384 -18.52 -0.13 11.10
N LYS A 385 -19.36 -0.60 10.17
CA LYS A 385 -20.15 -1.82 10.32
C LYS A 385 -19.29 -3.03 10.64
N PHE A 386 -18.07 -3.11 10.13
CA PHE A 386 -17.18 -4.22 10.47
C PHE A 386 -16.87 -4.32 11.98
N SER A 387 -16.76 -3.20 12.69
CA SER A 387 -16.56 -3.21 14.15
C SER A 387 -17.81 -3.69 14.88
N TYR A 388 -19.00 -3.34 14.38
CA TYR A 388 -20.28 -3.80 14.93
C TYR A 388 -20.53 -5.29 14.66
N ASP A 389 -20.29 -5.74 13.42
CA ASP A 389 -20.55 -7.12 13.01
C ASP A 389 -19.69 -8.12 13.81
N ASN A 390 -18.50 -7.70 14.23
CA ASN A 390 -17.57 -8.49 15.04
C ASN A 390 -17.93 -8.59 16.53
N ILE A 391 -18.98 -7.90 16.98
CA ILE A 391 -19.48 -8.11 18.35
C ILE A 391 -20.18 -9.47 18.37
N GLU A 392 -19.63 -10.42 19.13
CA GLU A 392 -20.15 -11.78 19.23
C GLU A 392 -21.52 -11.84 19.91
N ASN A 393 -21.73 -10.98 20.90
CA ASN A 393 -22.94 -11.00 21.73
C ASN A 393 -24.06 -10.16 21.10
N GLU A 394 -25.13 -10.81 20.65
CA GLU A 394 -26.31 -10.13 20.08
C GLU A 394 -27.00 -9.19 21.07
N THR A 395 -26.98 -9.51 22.37
CA THR A 395 -27.45 -8.59 23.42
C THR A 395 -26.62 -7.31 23.44
N ALA A 396 -25.29 -7.40 23.31
CA ALA A 396 -24.43 -6.21 23.26
C ALA A 396 -24.70 -5.36 22.02
N LYS A 397 -25.02 -5.98 20.87
CA LYS A 397 -25.48 -5.29 19.66
C LYS A 397 -26.79 -4.52 19.89
N MET A 398 -27.79 -5.15 20.51
CA MET A 398 -29.05 -4.47 20.87
C MET A 398 -28.81 -3.30 21.86
N CYS A 399 -28.01 -3.53 22.90
CA CYS A 399 -27.60 -2.53 23.87
C CYS A 399 -26.90 -1.33 23.19
N PHE A 400 -26.00 -1.58 22.23
CA PHE A 400 -25.35 -0.54 21.44
C PHE A 400 -26.34 0.30 20.64
N LEU A 401 -27.27 -0.34 19.93
CA LEU A 401 -28.29 0.39 19.18
C LEU A 401 -29.16 1.24 20.11
N TYR A 402 -29.49 0.75 21.30
CA TYR A 402 -30.24 1.51 22.29
C TYR A 402 -29.52 2.79 22.75
N CYS A 403 -28.19 2.77 22.90
CA CYS A 403 -27.41 3.97 23.22
C CYS A 403 -27.61 5.10 22.20
N SER A 404 -27.97 4.78 20.95
CA SER A 404 -28.26 5.78 19.91
C SER A 404 -29.55 6.58 20.13
N LEU A 405 -30.32 6.25 21.17
CA LEU A 405 -31.48 7.05 21.61
C LEU A 405 -31.07 8.27 22.43
N PHE A 406 -29.89 8.29 23.05
CA PHE A 406 -29.39 9.38 23.89
C PHE A 406 -28.75 10.49 23.07
N PRO A 407 -28.99 11.78 23.38
CA PRO A 407 -28.58 12.91 22.56
C PRO A 407 -27.12 12.91 22.06
N GLN A 408 -26.87 13.70 21.01
CA GLN A 408 -25.51 13.93 20.52
C GLN A 408 -24.62 14.43 21.66
N SER A 409 -23.41 13.87 21.75
CA SER A 409 -22.43 14.20 22.77
C SER A 409 -22.86 13.98 24.24
N TYR A 410 -23.95 13.26 24.52
CA TYR A 410 -24.47 13.04 25.87
C TYR A 410 -23.66 12.01 26.67
N SER A 411 -23.37 12.32 27.93
CA SER A 411 -22.73 11.41 28.89
C SER A 411 -23.79 10.65 29.70
N ILE A 412 -23.80 9.33 29.61
CA ILE A 412 -24.81 8.45 30.18
C ILE A 412 -24.24 7.72 31.40
N GLU A 413 -24.91 7.82 32.55
CA GLU A 413 -24.56 7.01 33.74
C GLU A 413 -24.67 5.51 33.43
N LYS A 414 -23.60 4.75 33.71
CA LYS A 414 -23.55 3.31 33.43
C LYS A 414 -24.67 2.55 34.13
N GLU A 415 -24.92 2.86 35.40
CA GLU A 415 -25.96 2.23 36.21
C GLU A 415 -27.34 2.40 35.58
N LYS A 416 -27.71 3.64 35.24
CA LYS A 416 -28.98 3.96 34.57
C LYS A 416 -29.10 3.31 33.19
N LEU A 417 -28.01 3.28 32.43
CA LEU A 417 -28.00 2.64 31.12
C LEU A 417 -28.32 1.14 31.23
N VAL A 418 -27.76 0.48 32.23
CA VAL A 418 -28.04 -0.94 32.52
C VAL A 418 -29.49 -1.13 32.96
N GLU A 419 -30.03 -0.27 33.83
CA GLU A 419 -31.44 -0.29 34.22
C GLU A 419 -32.37 -0.19 33.00
N TYR A 420 -32.08 0.69 32.04
CA TYR A 420 -32.85 0.79 30.81
C TYR A 420 -32.78 -0.49 29.96
N TRP A 421 -31.62 -1.11 29.85
CA TRP A 421 -31.48 -2.38 29.12
C TRP A 421 -32.21 -3.55 29.79
N ILE A 422 -32.31 -3.55 31.12
CA ILE A 422 -33.15 -4.51 31.86
C ILE A 422 -34.62 -4.24 31.57
N ALA A 423 -35.06 -2.98 31.63
CA ALA A 423 -36.44 -2.60 31.37
C ALA A 423 -36.89 -2.92 29.92
N GLU A 424 -35.98 -2.80 28.96
CA GLU A 424 -36.18 -3.21 27.56
C GLU A 424 -36.19 -4.74 27.36
N GLY A 425 -35.84 -5.51 28.40
CA GLY A 425 -35.76 -6.96 28.33
C GLY A 425 -34.56 -7.50 27.54
N PHE A 426 -33.55 -6.69 27.27
CA PHE A 426 -32.30 -7.15 26.61
C PHE A 426 -31.48 -8.06 27.53
N LEU A 427 -31.55 -7.78 28.83
CA LEU A 427 -30.83 -8.49 29.88
C LEU A 427 -31.83 -9.34 30.67
N ASP A 428 -31.71 -10.66 30.56
CA ASP A 428 -32.57 -11.61 31.28
C ASP A 428 -32.46 -11.40 32.81
N SER A 429 -33.62 -11.14 33.43
CA SER A 429 -33.81 -10.77 34.84
C SER A 429 -34.04 -11.95 35.76
N SER A 430 -33.88 -13.19 35.29
CA SER A 430 -34.15 -14.41 36.07
C SER A 430 -33.40 -14.48 37.43
N TYR A 431 -32.32 -13.70 37.62
CA TYR A 431 -31.74 -13.35 38.92
C TYR A 431 -31.14 -11.92 38.90
N ASP A 432 -31.66 -10.99 39.72
CA ASP A 432 -31.35 -9.54 39.66
C ASP A 432 -29.85 -9.18 39.65
N SER A 433 -28.99 -9.91 40.39
CA SER A 433 -27.55 -9.61 40.41
C SER A 433 -26.82 -9.99 39.12
N ASN A 434 -27.37 -10.93 38.34
CA ASN A 434 -26.75 -11.39 37.10
C ASN A 434 -27.00 -10.40 35.95
N ALA A 435 -28.15 -9.74 35.93
CA ALA A 435 -28.50 -8.78 34.89
C ALA A 435 -27.58 -7.54 34.89
N TYR A 436 -27.28 -7.00 36.08
CA TYR A 436 -26.33 -5.89 36.20
C TYR A 436 -24.93 -6.27 35.72
N ASN A 437 -24.41 -7.41 36.15
CA ASN A 437 -23.10 -7.90 35.72
C ASN A 437 -23.03 -8.09 34.20
N LYS A 438 -24.09 -8.65 33.58
CA LYS A 438 -24.20 -8.75 32.12
C LYS A 438 -24.22 -7.38 31.45
N GLY A 439 -24.90 -6.39 32.04
CA GLY A 439 -24.92 -5.01 31.56
C GLY A 439 -23.55 -4.36 31.57
N TYR A 440 -22.80 -4.47 32.68
CA TYR A 440 -21.42 -3.97 32.75
C TYR A 440 -20.48 -4.72 31.81
N ALA A 441 -20.65 -6.03 31.63
CA ALA A 441 -19.90 -6.79 30.64
C ALA A 441 -20.19 -6.30 29.22
N ALA A 442 -21.45 -6.02 28.87
CA ALA A 442 -21.82 -5.45 27.58
C ALA A 442 -21.19 -4.07 27.37
N ILE A 443 -21.21 -3.19 28.38
CA ILE A 443 -20.49 -1.89 28.33
C ILE A 443 -19.00 -2.12 28.05
N GLY A 444 -18.37 -3.07 28.75
CA GLY A 444 -16.98 -3.44 28.56
C GLY A 444 -16.69 -3.83 27.10
N SER A 445 -17.47 -4.77 26.55
CA SER A 445 -17.32 -5.21 25.15
C SER A 445 -17.49 -4.06 24.16
N LEU A 446 -18.45 -3.16 24.37
CA LEU A 446 -18.67 -2.00 23.51
C LEU A 446 -17.53 -0.98 23.57
N LYS A 447 -16.89 -0.81 24.73
CA LYS A 447 -15.69 0.03 24.89
C LYS A 447 -14.48 -0.59 24.19
N VAL A 448 -14.28 -1.90 24.34
CA VAL A 448 -13.20 -2.64 23.66
C VAL A 448 -13.30 -2.52 22.13
N ALA A 449 -14.52 -2.51 21.60
CA ALA A 449 -14.80 -2.34 20.17
C ALA A 449 -14.78 -0.88 19.68
N PHE A 450 -14.49 0.10 20.55
CA PHE A 450 -14.54 1.54 20.27
C PHE A 450 -15.90 2.05 19.76
N LEU A 451 -16.99 1.40 20.20
CA LEU A 451 -18.35 1.85 19.95
C LEU A 451 -18.92 2.72 21.07
N LEU A 452 -18.33 2.63 22.26
CA LEU A 452 -18.55 3.53 23.39
C LEU A 452 -17.22 4.01 23.95
N GLU A 453 -17.22 5.23 24.49
CA GLU A 453 -16.09 5.86 25.15
C GLU A 453 -16.43 6.11 26.63
N THR A 454 -15.42 6.40 27.46
CA THR A 454 -15.68 6.94 28.80
C THR A 454 -16.37 8.30 28.64
N GLY A 455 -17.37 8.58 29.49
CA GLY A 455 -18.04 9.88 29.52
C GLY A 455 -17.17 10.97 30.16
N GLU A 456 -17.82 12.01 30.68
CA GLU A 456 -17.14 13.05 31.45
C GLU A 456 -16.55 12.50 32.75
N GLU A 457 -17.24 11.53 33.35
CA GLU A 457 -16.79 10.80 34.53
C GLU A 457 -16.56 9.31 34.23
N GLU A 458 -15.71 8.65 35.02
CA GLU A 458 -15.43 7.21 34.89
C GLU A 458 -16.67 6.33 35.12
N THR A 459 -17.68 6.83 35.81
CA THR A 459 -18.98 6.15 36.00
C THR A 459 -19.89 6.25 34.79
N GLN A 460 -19.51 7.04 33.77
CA GLN A 460 -20.31 7.33 32.60
C GLN A 460 -19.73 6.71 31.33
N VAL A 461 -20.59 6.59 30.31
CA VAL A 461 -20.21 6.29 28.94
C VAL A 461 -20.77 7.31 27.98
N LYS A 462 -20.09 7.50 26.86
CA LYS A 462 -20.49 8.42 25.81
C LYS A 462 -20.36 7.76 24.45
N MET A 463 -21.23 8.14 23.52
CA MET A 463 -21.19 7.70 22.14
C MET A 463 -20.74 8.84 21.24
N ASN A 464 -19.72 8.61 20.42
CA ASN A 464 -19.28 9.58 19.41
C ASN A 464 -20.42 9.88 18.42
N ASP A 465 -20.55 11.13 17.96
CA ASP A 465 -21.69 11.55 17.13
C ASP A 465 -21.76 10.82 15.77
N VAL A 466 -20.61 10.44 15.19
CA VAL A 466 -20.56 9.62 13.97
C VAL A 466 -20.98 8.18 14.27
N ILE A 467 -20.56 7.64 15.42
CA ILE A 467 -20.98 6.30 15.88
C ILE A 467 -22.50 6.27 16.17
N ARG A 468 -23.05 7.32 16.79
CA ARG A 468 -24.49 7.46 17.03
C ARG A 468 -25.26 7.49 15.71
N SER A 469 -24.78 8.27 14.74
CA SER A 469 -25.38 8.33 13.39
C SER A 469 -25.33 6.97 12.69
N PHE A 470 -24.21 6.27 12.81
CA PHE A 470 -24.02 4.91 12.31
C PHE A 470 -24.99 3.92 13.01
N ALA A 471 -25.15 3.98 14.32
CA ALA A 471 -26.07 3.13 15.07
C ALA A 471 -27.54 3.34 14.65
N LEU A 472 -27.97 4.59 14.45
CA LEU A 472 -29.30 4.90 13.90
C LEU A 472 -29.48 4.39 12.46
N TRP A 473 -28.43 4.45 11.65
CA TRP A 473 -28.44 3.87 10.31
C TRP A 473 -28.60 2.34 10.34
N ILE A 474 -27.94 1.63 11.27
CA ILE A 474 -28.14 0.19 11.48
C ILE A 474 -29.57 -0.10 11.98
N ALA A 475 -30.06 0.64 12.98
CA ALA A 475 -31.38 0.45 13.55
C ALA A 475 -32.52 0.66 12.52
N SER A 476 -32.29 1.55 11.55
CA SER A 476 -33.18 1.75 10.40
C SER A 476 -33.00 0.73 9.27
N GLY A 477 -32.40 -0.44 9.53
CA GLY A 477 -32.19 -1.48 8.52
C GLY A 477 -31.25 -1.03 7.41
N CYS A 478 -30.14 -0.38 7.76
CA CYS A 478 -29.19 0.21 6.81
C CYS A 478 -29.85 1.24 5.87
N GLY A 479 -30.81 2.02 6.39
CA GLY A 479 -31.55 3.05 5.65
C GLY A 479 -32.80 2.57 4.91
N VAL A 480 -33.12 1.27 4.95
CA VAL A 480 -34.29 0.69 4.27
C VAL A 480 -35.57 0.86 5.09
N ASN A 481 -35.49 0.75 6.41
CA ASN A 481 -36.61 0.78 7.36
C ASN A 481 -36.53 2.02 8.27
N LYS A 482 -36.76 3.21 7.69
CA LYS A 482 -36.65 4.51 8.37
C LYS A 482 -37.60 4.72 9.56
N GLY A 483 -38.44 3.74 9.92
CA GLY A 483 -39.45 3.84 10.98
C GLY A 483 -39.11 3.16 12.31
N ASN A 484 -38.07 2.33 12.41
CA ASN A 484 -37.86 1.53 13.62
C ASN A 484 -37.56 2.37 14.87
N PHE A 485 -36.70 3.39 14.76
CA PHE A 485 -36.31 4.26 15.86
C PHE A 485 -36.66 5.70 15.48
N PHE A 486 -37.41 6.40 16.33
CA PHE A 486 -37.72 7.81 16.19
C PHE A 486 -36.98 8.60 17.27
N VAL A 487 -36.07 9.48 16.87
CA VAL A 487 -35.18 10.19 17.82
C VAL A 487 -35.18 11.68 17.56
N GLU A 488 -35.80 12.43 18.45
CA GLU A 488 -35.85 13.89 18.47
C GLU A 488 -35.35 14.42 19.82
N ALA A 489 -34.20 13.92 20.28
CA ALA A 489 -33.61 14.26 21.57
C ALA A 489 -32.74 15.54 21.51
N SER A 490 -32.77 16.35 22.58
CA SER A 490 -32.06 17.64 22.71
C SER A 490 -32.29 18.63 21.57
N LEU A 491 -33.51 18.69 21.04
CA LEU A 491 -33.89 19.66 19.99
C LEU A 491 -34.51 20.94 20.58
N GLY A 492 -34.71 20.99 21.89
CA GLY A 492 -35.36 22.12 22.57
C GLY A 492 -36.86 22.20 22.30
N LEU A 493 -37.50 21.07 21.99
CA LEU A 493 -38.93 21.02 21.72
C LEU A 493 -39.73 21.40 22.98
N THR A 494 -40.73 22.25 22.83
CA THR A 494 -41.67 22.62 23.90
C THR A 494 -42.98 21.85 23.82
N GLU A 495 -43.28 21.28 22.64
CA GLU A 495 -44.48 20.51 22.35
C GLU A 495 -44.06 19.12 21.82
N ALA A 496 -44.88 18.11 22.12
CA ALA A 496 -44.61 16.75 21.66
C ALA A 496 -44.80 16.64 20.14
N PRO A 497 -43.99 15.83 19.43
CA PRO A 497 -44.23 15.53 18.03
C PRO A 497 -45.59 14.83 17.85
N GLY A 498 -46.35 15.25 16.84
CA GLY A 498 -47.66 14.66 16.56
C GLY A 498 -47.56 13.14 16.35
N VAL A 499 -48.55 12.40 16.88
CA VAL A 499 -48.56 10.92 16.95
C VAL A 499 -48.21 10.23 15.62
N LYS A 500 -48.68 10.79 14.50
CA LYS A 500 -48.40 10.27 13.15
C LYS A 500 -46.92 10.23 12.78
N ASN A 501 -46.07 11.04 13.42
CA ASN A 501 -44.64 11.14 13.10
C ASN A 501 -43.85 9.95 13.65
N TRP A 502 -44.37 9.26 14.67
CA TRP A 502 -43.73 8.13 15.33
C TRP A 502 -44.63 6.89 15.36
N GLU A 503 -45.70 6.89 14.58
CA GLU A 503 -46.57 5.74 14.37
C GLU A 503 -45.79 4.59 13.74
N GLY A 504 -45.79 3.43 14.39
CA GLY A 504 -45.02 2.25 13.98
C GLY A 504 -43.56 2.24 14.44
N ALA A 505 -43.09 3.26 15.17
CA ALA A 505 -41.78 3.23 15.78
C ALA A 505 -41.69 2.22 16.93
N GLN A 506 -40.64 1.40 16.94
CA GLN A 506 -40.36 0.47 18.02
C GLN A 506 -39.83 1.21 19.25
N ARG A 507 -39.04 2.26 19.04
CA ARG A 507 -38.47 3.08 20.12
C ARG A 507 -38.55 4.55 19.78
N VAL A 508 -38.90 5.35 20.79
CA VAL A 508 -39.04 6.80 20.69
C VAL A 508 -38.19 7.46 21.76
N SER A 509 -37.34 8.41 21.35
CA SER A 509 -36.57 9.23 22.27
C SER A 509 -36.86 10.70 22.06
N LEU A 510 -37.45 11.32 23.08
CA LEU A 510 -37.70 12.76 23.21
C LEU A 510 -36.88 13.35 24.36
N LEU A 511 -35.79 12.67 24.76
CA LEU A 511 -34.97 13.03 25.91
C LEU A 511 -34.45 14.47 25.79
N ASP A 512 -34.32 15.15 26.92
CA ASP A 512 -33.68 16.47 27.01
C ASP A 512 -34.38 17.56 26.15
N ASN A 513 -35.71 17.49 26.08
CA ASN A 513 -36.58 18.54 25.57
C ASN A 513 -37.40 19.18 26.70
N ALA A 514 -37.98 20.35 26.43
CA ALA A 514 -38.86 21.07 27.35
C ALA A 514 -40.36 20.70 27.16
N ILE A 515 -40.63 19.45 26.79
CA ILE A 515 -41.99 18.94 26.56
C ILE A 515 -42.67 18.72 27.92
N THR A 516 -43.81 19.35 28.12
CA THR A 516 -44.58 19.24 29.39
C THR A 516 -45.83 18.37 29.28
N ARG A 517 -46.24 18.03 28.07
CA ARG A 517 -47.42 17.20 27.76
C ARG A 517 -47.15 16.34 26.54
N LEU A 518 -47.50 15.06 26.62
CA LEU A 518 -47.63 14.18 25.46
C LEU A 518 -49.10 14.20 25.04
N GLU A 519 -49.37 14.35 23.75
CA GLU A 519 -50.73 14.16 23.23
C GLU A 519 -51.08 12.67 23.31
N GLU A 520 -52.26 12.36 23.85
CA GLU A 520 -52.78 10.98 24.01
C GLU A 520 -53.11 10.31 22.67
#